data_AF-A0A081DFT0-F1
#
_entry.id   AF-A0A081DFT0-F1
#
_cell.length_a   1.000
_cell.length_b   1.000
_cell.length_c   1.000
_cell.angle_alpha   90.00
_cell.angle_beta   90.00
_cell.angle_gamma   90.00
#
_symmetry.space_group_name_H-M   'P 1'
#
loop_
_entity.id
_entity.type
_entity.pdbx_description
1 polymer ?
#
loop_
_entity_poly.entity_id
_entity_poly.type
_entity_poly.pdbx_seq_one_letter_code
_entity_poly.pdbx_strand_id
1 'polypeptide(L)'
;MLNSMMSLSKCYFELTSYMKENEEYGAFWQILEDEYLLSKRMLLELSGMEILMEKETISRESIKIRENIVLPLLVIQQYALQMIAQHNEHQPQYEKIVTRSLYGNINASRNSA
;
A
#
# COMPACT_ATOMS: atom_id res chain seq x y z
N MET A 1 13.44 14.45 -1.78
CA MET A 1 13.69 13.15 -2.46
C MET A 1 13.67 11.96 -1.52
N LEU A 2 14.47 11.91 -0.44
CA LEU A 2 14.54 10.71 0.44
C LEU A 2 13.19 10.32 1.06
N ASN A 3 12.43 11.30 1.58
CA ASN A 3 11.07 11.04 2.10
C ASN A 3 10.13 10.51 1.01
N SER A 4 10.19 11.09 -0.19
CA SER A 4 9.39 10.64 -1.34
C SER A 4 9.74 9.22 -1.76
N MET A 5 11.04 8.87 -1.82
CA MET A 5 11.50 7.51 -2.10
C MET A 5 11.04 6.52 -1.03
N MET A 6 11.05 6.92 0.24
CA MET A 6 10.55 6.10 1.34
C MET A 6 9.03 5.89 1.22
N SER A 7 8.27 6.93 0.92
CA SER A 7 6.82 6.85 0.75
C SER A 7 6.46 5.90 -0.41
N LEU A 8 7.08 6.08 -1.58
CA LEU A 8 6.88 5.20 -2.74
C LEU A 8 7.31 3.74 -2.51
N SER A 9 8.29 3.50 -1.63
CA SER A 9 8.74 2.15 -1.27
C SER A 9 7.76 1.40 -0.36
N LYS A 10 6.79 2.11 0.24
CA LYS A 10 5.73 1.54 1.08
C LYS A 10 4.40 1.37 0.33
N CYS A 11 4.31 1.85 -0.91
CA CYS A 11 3.11 1.69 -1.74
C CYS A 11 3.04 0.27 -2.32
N TYR A 12 1.83 -0.31 -2.31
CA TYR A 12 1.53 -1.61 -2.93
C TYR A 12 0.20 -1.54 -3.69
N PHE A 13 0.28 -1.19 -4.97
CA PHE A 13 -0.90 -0.92 -5.81
C PHE A 13 -1.69 -2.21 -6.13
N GLU A 14 -1.00 -3.35 -6.21
CA GLU A 14 -1.56 -4.65 -6.52
C GLU A 14 -2.71 -5.04 -5.58
N LEU A 15 -2.66 -4.63 -4.31
CA LEU A 15 -3.75 -4.84 -3.33
C LEU A 15 -5.10 -4.29 -3.81
N THR A 16 -5.07 -3.22 -4.58
CA THR A 16 -6.25 -2.51 -5.10
C THR A 16 -6.45 -2.68 -6.60
N SER A 17 -5.62 -3.49 -7.26
CA SER A 17 -5.62 -3.64 -8.73
C SER A 17 -6.96 -4.08 -9.32
N TYR A 18 -7.77 -4.82 -8.57
CA TYR A 18 -9.14 -5.18 -8.98
C TYR A 18 -10.03 -3.97 -9.26
N MET A 19 -9.74 -2.80 -8.68
CA MET A 19 -10.48 -1.55 -8.94
C MET A 19 -10.30 -1.06 -10.37
N LYS A 20 -9.25 -1.47 -11.08
CA LYS A 20 -9.03 -1.13 -12.49
C LYS A 20 -10.20 -1.52 -13.39
N GLU A 21 -10.89 -2.61 -13.04
CA GLU A 21 -12.03 -3.14 -13.79
C GLU A 21 -13.38 -2.56 -13.33
N ASN A 22 -13.38 -1.68 -12.32
CA ASN A 22 -14.61 -1.06 -11.82
C ASN A 22 -15.13 0.00 -12.80
N GLU A 23 -16.42 -0.08 -13.15
CA GLU A 23 -17.04 0.82 -14.15
C GLU A 23 -17.03 2.30 -13.72
N GLU A 24 -17.14 2.59 -12.43
CA GLU A 24 -17.20 3.96 -11.91
C GLU A 24 -15.80 4.50 -11.56
N TYR A 25 -14.97 3.69 -10.90
CA TYR A 25 -13.72 4.12 -10.30
C TYR A 25 -12.45 3.66 -11.04
N GLY A 26 -12.56 2.78 -12.04
CA GLY A 26 -11.40 2.21 -12.73
C GLY A 26 -10.53 3.25 -13.43
N ALA A 27 -11.15 4.24 -14.07
CA ALA A 27 -10.43 5.35 -14.69
C ALA A 27 -9.65 6.19 -13.67
N PHE A 28 -10.23 6.45 -12.50
CA PHE A 28 -9.57 7.18 -11.42
C PHE A 28 -8.41 6.38 -10.82
N TRP A 29 -8.60 5.07 -10.61
CA TRP A 29 -7.54 4.19 -10.14
C TRP A 29 -6.34 4.18 -11.09
N GLN A 30 -6.58 4.14 -12.42
CA GLN A 30 -5.52 4.18 -13.41
C GLN A 30 -4.70 5.48 -13.36
N ILE A 31 -5.35 6.63 -13.15
CA ILE A 31 -4.65 7.92 -12.98
C ILE A 31 -3.68 7.85 -11.79
N LEU A 32 -4.11 7.26 -10.68
CA LEU A 32 -3.27 7.12 -9.48
C LEU A 32 -2.07 6.18 -9.72
N GLU A 33 -2.29 5.06 -10.41
CA GLU A 33 -1.23 4.12 -10.77
C GLU A 33 -0.22 4.75 -11.72
N ASP A 34 -0.70 5.45 -12.76
CA ASP A 34 0.14 6.12 -13.75
C ASP A 34 1.03 7.20 -13.10
N GLU A 35 0.46 7.99 -12.19
CA GLU A 35 1.18 9.02 -11.44
C GLU A 35 2.22 8.41 -10.48
N TYR A 36 1.88 7.30 -9.81
CA TYR A 36 2.83 6.55 -8.99
C TYR A 36 4.04 6.07 -9.82
N LEU A 37 3.78 5.46 -10.98
CA LEU A 37 4.82 4.96 -11.88
C LEU A 37 5.67 6.11 -12.44
N LEU A 38 5.04 7.23 -12.82
CA LEU A 38 5.75 8.42 -13.30
C LEU A 38 6.64 9.00 -12.21
N SER A 39 6.11 9.20 -11.00
CA SER A 39 6.85 9.71 -9.84
C SER A 39 8.08 8.85 -9.52
N LYS A 40 7.92 7.52 -9.54
CA LYS A 40 9.03 6.58 -9.33
C LYS A 40 10.09 6.72 -10.42
N ARG A 41 9.71 6.75 -11.70
CA ARG A 41 10.65 6.93 -12.83
C ARG A 41 11.42 8.24 -12.71
N MET A 42 10.73 9.36 -12.51
CA MET A 42 11.34 10.69 -12.41
C MET A 42 12.30 10.79 -11.23
N LEU A 43 11.96 10.20 -10.08
CA LEU A 43 12.86 10.19 -8.93
C LEU A 43 14.15 9.42 -9.19
N LEU A 44 14.08 8.27 -9.87
CA LEU A 44 15.26 7.49 -10.22
C LEU A 44 16.13 8.23 -11.24
N GLU A 45 15.50 8.79 -12.28
CA GLU A 45 16.17 9.58 -13.32
C GLU A 45 16.91 10.80 -12.74
N LEU A 46 16.22 11.61 -11.93
CA LEU A 46 16.81 12.83 -11.34
C LEU A 46 17.89 12.54 -10.29
N SER A 47 17.81 11.39 -9.62
CA SER A 47 18.77 11.02 -8.58
C SER A 47 19.97 10.22 -9.09
N GLY A 48 19.88 9.66 -10.31
CA GLY A 48 20.86 8.75 -10.88
C GLY A 48 20.95 7.40 -10.16
N MET A 49 19.92 7.01 -9.41
CA MET A 49 19.85 5.73 -8.69
C MET A 49 19.13 4.68 -9.54
N GLU A 50 19.47 3.40 -9.37
CA GLU A 50 18.81 2.29 -10.06
C GLU A 50 17.56 1.83 -9.31
N ILE A 51 17.55 1.96 -7.98
CA ILE A 51 16.44 1.55 -7.11
C ILE A 51 16.11 2.60 -6.04
N LEU A 52 14.87 2.58 -5.57
CA LEU A 52 14.44 3.47 -4.49
C LEU A 52 15.26 3.17 -3.23
N MET A 53 15.67 4.24 -2.54
CA MET A 53 16.44 4.16 -1.31
C MET A 53 17.80 3.44 -1.46
N GLU A 54 18.43 3.49 -2.63
CA GLU A 54 19.72 2.84 -2.90
C GLU A 54 20.82 3.24 -1.90
N LYS A 55 20.88 4.51 -1.53
CA LYS A 55 21.85 5.04 -0.55
C LYS A 55 21.49 4.75 0.90
N GLU A 56 20.30 4.20 1.16
CA GLU A 56 19.71 3.99 2.48
C GLU A 56 19.41 2.49 2.70
N THR A 57 20.34 1.62 2.33
CA THR A 57 20.17 0.15 2.30
C THR A 57 19.61 -0.41 3.60
N ILE A 58 20.13 0.00 4.77
CA ILE A 58 19.65 -0.49 6.07
C ILE A 58 18.17 -0.13 6.27
N SER A 59 17.80 1.13 6.01
CA SER A 59 16.43 1.63 6.10
C SER A 59 15.52 0.91 5.11
N ARG A 60 15.98 0.68 3.87
CA ARG A 60 15.24 -0.04 2.83
C ARG A 60 14.95 -1.49 3.22
N GLU A 61 15.95 -2.24 3.67
CA GLU A 61 15.73 -3.64 4.09
C GLU A 61 14.82 -3.71 5.33
N SER A 62 14.95 -2.76 6.26
CA SER A 62 14.05 -2.65 7.41
C SER A 62 12.59 -2.38 7.00
N ILE A 63 12.37 -1.54 5.98
CA ILE A 63 11.03 -1.32 5.41
C ILE A 63 10.52 -2.60 4.75
N LYS A 64 11.32 -3.22 3.88
CA LYS A 64 10.94 -4.44 3.15
C LYS A 64 10.49 -5.58 4.07
N ILE A 65 11.21 -5.80 5.17
CA ILE A 65 10.83 -6.81 6.18
C ILE A 65 9.48 -6.46 6.81
N ARG A 66 9.25 -5.18 7.16
CA ARG A 66 7.97 -4.75 7.74
C ARG A 66 6.82 -4.86 6.75
N GLU A 67 7.01 -4.47 5.50
CA GLU A 67 6.00 -4.61 4.45
C GLU A 67 5.60 -6.08 4.25
N ASN A 68 6.54 -7.03 4.31
CA ASN A 68 6.22 -8.46 4.26
C ASN A 68 5.34 -8.94 5.43
N ILE A 69 5.46 -8.33 6.62
CA ILE A 69 4.62 -8.64 7.79
C ILE A 69 3.25 -7.96 7.65
N VAL A 70 3.20 -6.76 7.07
CA VAL A 70 1.99 -5.94 6.88
C VAL A 70 1.10 -6.50 5.78
N LEU A 71 1.69 -7.02 4.70
CA LEU A 71 0.95 -7.44 3.52
C LEU A 71 -0.19 -8.44 3.82
N PRO A 72 0.00 -9.52 4.61
CA PRO A 72 -1.10 -10.40 4.99
C PRO A 72 -2.22 -9.69 5.76
N LEU A 73 -1.87 -8.73 6.63
CA LEU A 73 -2.85 -7.95 7.39
C LEU A 73 -3.66 -7.02 6.48
N LEU A 74 -3.03 -6.41 5.48
CA LEU A 74 -3.71 -5.61 4.47
C LEU A 74 -4.68 -6.46 3.64
N VAL A 75 -4.28 -7.66 3.23
CA VAL A 75 -5.15 -8.58 2.47
C VAL A 75 -6.36 -9.01 3.30
N ILE A 76 -6.15 -9.38 4.57
CA ILE A 76 -7.24 -9.73 5.50
C ILE A 76 -8.17 -8.54 5.72
N GLN A 77 -7.62 -7.34 5.89
CA GLN A 77 -8.40 -6.11 6.05
C GLN A 77 -9.24 -5.83 4.82
N GLN A 78 -8.65 -5.91 3.63
CA GLN A 78 -9.32 -5.64 2.36
C GLN A 78 -10.48 -6.61 2.12
N TYR A 79 -10.26 -7.89 2.41
CA TYR A 79 -11.32 -8.90 2.35
C TYR A 79 -12.47 -8.59 3.33
N ALA A 80 -12.15 -8.26 4.58
CA ALA A 80 -13.17 -7.91 5.56
C ALA A 80 -13.98 -6.67 5.16
N LEU A 81 -13.34 -5.65 4.58
CA LEU A 81 -14.03 -4.48 4.04
C LEU A 81 -15.00 -4.84 2.89
N GLN A 82 -14.58 -5.73 1.99
CA GLN A 82 -15.46 -6.22 0.91
C GLN A 82 -16.68 -6.98 1.47
N MET A 83 -16.50 -7.79 2.51
CA MET A 83 -17.61 -8.51 3.15
C MET A 83 -18.58 -7.58 3.89
N ILE A 84 -18.08 -6.48 4.48
CA ILE A 84 -18.94 -5.44 5.07
C ILE A 84 -19.78 -4.76 3.99
N ALA A 85 -19.19 -4.43 2.83
CA ALA A 85 -19.89 -3.78 1.72
C ALA A 85 -21.00 -4.66 1.11
N GLN A 86 -20.96 -5.97 1.31
CA GLN A 86 -21.98 -6.92 0.86
C GLN A 86 -23.14 -7.12 1.84
N HIS A 87 -23.18 -6.38 2.97
CA HIS A 87 -24.24 -6.47 3.99
C HIS A 87 -24.47 -7.89 4.55
N ASN A 88 -23.36 -8.56 4.92
CA ASN A 88 -23.35 -9.91 5.48
C ASN A 88 -23.83 -9.96 6.96
N GLU A 89 -24.49 -11.06 7.36
CA GLU A 89 -24.88 -11.35 8.76
C GLU A 89 -23.71 -11.33 9.78
N HIS A 90 -22.49 -11.56 9.31
CA HIS A 90 -21.25 -11.53 10.09
C HIS A 90 -20.55 -10.15 10.10
N GLN A 91 -21.25 -9.08 9.72
CA GLN A 91 -20.70 -7.72 9.71
C GLN A 91 -19.98 -7.35 11.03
N PRO A 92 -20.51 -7.63 12.24
CA PRO A 92 -19.80 -7.33 13.49
C PRO A 92 -18.46 -8.05 13.65
N GLN A 93 -18.30 -9.24 13.07
CA GLN A 93 -17.07 -10.01 13.07
C GLN A 93 -16.05 -9.41 12.09
N TYR A 94 -16.50 -9.01 10.90
CA TYR A 94 -15.63 -8.35 9.93
C TYR A 94 -15.15 -6.98 10.41
N GLU A 95 -16.00 -6.19 11.07
CA GLU A 95 -15.60 -4.91 11.68
C GLU A 95 -14.49 -5.11 12.73
N LYS A 96 -14.60 -6.17 13.55
CA LYS A 96 -13.55 -6.56 14.51
C LYS A 96 -12.25 -6.97 13.79
N ILE A 97 -12.34 -7.69 12.67
CA ILE A 97 -11.17 -8.04 11.85
C ILE A 97 -10.50 -6.78 11.31
N VAL A 98 -11.25 -5.86 10.71
CA VAL A 98 -10.74 -4.57 10.21
C VAL A 98 -10.02 -3.81 11.31
N THR A 99 -10.63 -3.72 12.50
CA THR A 99 -10.04 -3.00 13.63
C THR A 99 -8.72 -3.65 14.08
N ARG A 100 -8.67 -4.98 14.15
CA ARG A 100 -7.47 -5.73 14.57
C ARG A 100 -6.34 -5.67 13.55
N SER A 101 -6.65 -5.79 12.26
CA SER A 101 -5.65 -5.63 11.19
C SER A 101 -5.11 -4.21 11.14
N LEU A 102 -5.96 -3.21 11.36
CA LEU A 102 -5.57 -1.80 11.37
C LEU A 102 -4.51 -1.50 12.44
N TYR A 103 -4.64 -2.06 13.65
CA TYR A 103 -3.61 -1.91 14.68
C TYR A 103 -2.25 -2.48 14.25
N GLY A 104 -2.25 -3.65 13.62
CA GLY A 104 -1.01 -4.24 13.10
C GLY A 104 -0.38 -3.40 12.00
N ASN A 105 -1.21 -2.91 11.07
CA ASN A 105 -0.78 -2.05 9.96
C ASN A 105 -0.16 -0.73 10.47
N ILE A 106 -0.82 -0.03 11.39
CA ILE A 106 -0.34 1.25 11.97
C ILE A 106 1.00 1.05 12.71
N ASN A 107 1.11 -0.01 13.52
CA ASN A 107 2.31 -0.24 14.31
C ASN A 107 3.53 -0.58 13.44
N ALA A 108 3.32 -1.29 12.33
CA ALA A 108 4.39 -1.67 11.43
C ALA A 108 4.77 -0.55 10.44
N SER A 109 3.79 0.23 9.94
CA SER A 109 4.03 1.31 8.97
C SER A 109 4.82 2.49 9.58
N ARG A 110 4.69 2.73 10.90
CA ARG A 110 5.30 3.87 11.61
C ARG A 110 4.95 5.21 10.93
N ASN A 111 5.93 5.96 10.44
CA ASN A 111 5.68 7.19 9.70
C ASN A 111 5.26 6.86 8.27
N SER A 112 4.19 7.45 7.78
CA SER A 112 3.80 7.31 6.36
C SER A 112 4.65 8.20 5.43
N ALA A 113 5.31 9.22 6.01
CA ALA A 113 6.00 10.34 5.35
C ALA A 113 5.08 11.15 4.44
#